data_AF-A0A0N9MPK4-F1
#
_entry.id   AF-A0A0N9MPK4-F1
#
_cell.length_a   1.000
_cell.length_b   1.000
_cell.length_c   1.000
_cell.angle_alpha   90.00
_cell.angle_beta   90.00
_cell.angle_gamma   90.00
#
_symmetry.space_group_name_H-M   'P 1'
#
loop_
_entity.id
_entity.type
_entity.pdbx_description
1 polymer ?
#
loop_
_entity_poly.entity_id
_entity_poly.type
_entity_poly.pdbx_seq_one_letter_code
_entity_poly.pdbx_strand_id
1 'polypeptide(L)'
;CNGLSANSTIETCNGCNCFDDGWMDQHRRDHPDQPMLYTENWGWFQPWGQALGIRTPQDLSYSAGEWFAGGGAYLSYYMWHGGNHYGRTGGSGLTTAYSDDVHLRADGTPNEP
;
A
#
# COMPACT_ATOMS: atom_id res chain seq x y z
N CYS A 1 24.76 4.65 -4.62
CA CYS A 1 24.58 3.19 -4.59
C CYS A 1 24.01 2.78 -5.93
N ASN A 2 24.69 1.95 -6.72
CA ASN A 2 24.30 1.58 -8.09
C ASN A 2 23.06 0.66 -8.17
N GLY A 3 22.04 0.90 -7.33
CA GLY A 3 20.84 0.07 -7.25
C GLY A 3 21.03 -1.34 -6.66
N LEU A 4 22.21 -1.66 -6.11
CA LEU A 4 22.48 -2.96 -5.51
C LEU A 4 21.91 -3.03 -4.09
N SER A 5 21.19 -4.11 -3.79
CA SER A 5 20.73 -4.49 -2.45
C SER A 5 21.79 -5.36 -1.74
N ALA A 6 21.65 -5.52 -0.43
CA ALA A 6 22.47 -6.48 0.31
C ALA A 6 22.01 -7.91 0.00
N ASN A 7 22.91 -8.89 0.10
CA ASN A 7 22.56 -10.28 -0.16
C ASN A 7 21.48 -10.83 0.79
N SER A 8 21.34 -10.23 1.97
CA SER A 8 20.32 -10.58 2.97
C SER A 8 19.07 -9.70 2.90
N THR A 9 18.88 -8.94 1.82
CA THR A 9 17.68 -8.12 1.62
C THR A 9 16.50 -9.04 1.28
N ILE A 10 15.38 -8.82 1.95
CA ILE A 10 14.10 -9.46 1.62
C ILE A 10 13.36 -8.52 0.68
N GLU A 11 12.97 -9.04 -0.48
CA GLU A 11 12.15 -8.32 -1.44
C GLU A 11 10.68 -8.36 -1.00
N THR A 12 9.96 -7.26 -1.20
CA THR A 12 8.61 -7.07 -0.67
C THR A 12 7.68 -6.54 -1.76
N CYS A 13 6.40 -6.81 -1.62
CA CYS A 13 5.41 -6.38 -2.60
C CYS A 13 4.76 -5.05 -2.24
N ASN A 14 4.49 -4.24 -3.27
CA ASN A 14 3.68 -3.02 -3.22
C ASN A 14 2.67 -3.07 -4.37
N GLY A 15 1.41 -2.75 -4.10
CA GLY A 15 0.35 -2.89 -5.11
C GLY A 15 -1.06 -2.70 -4.56
N CYS A 16 -2.06 -2.92 -5.42
CA CYS A 16 -3.44 -3.11 -4.97
C CYS A 16 -3.71 -4.58 -4.60
N ASN A 17 -3.11 -5.52 -5.33
CA ASN A 17 -3.31 -6.95 -5.06
C ASN A 17 -2.08 -7.80 -5.39
N CYS A 18 -1.15 -7.90 -4.44
CA CYS A 18 0.05 -8.73 -4.57
C CYS A 18 -0.20 -10.24 -4.69
N PHE A 19 -1.40 -10.71 -4.40
CA PHE A 19 -1.79 -12.10 -4.65
C PHE A 19 -2.16 -12.28 -6.13
N ASP A 20 -3.17 -11.55 -6.61
CA ASP A 20 -3.68 -11.66 -7.99
C ASP A 20 -2.67 -11.15 -9.05
N ASP A 21 -1.84 -10.17 -8.70
CA ASP A 21 -0.80 -9.63 -9.58
C ASP A 21 0.35 -10.65 -9.81
N GLY A 22 0.32 -11.81 -9.14
CA GLY A 22 1.25 -12.93 -9.35
C GLY A 22 2.59 -12.80 -8.62
N TRP A 23 2.78 -11.73 -7.84
CA TRP A 23 4.00 -11.50 -7.07
C TRP A 23 4.24 -12.64 -6.07
N MET A 24 3.19 -13.10 -5.39
CA MET A 24 3.30 -14.19 -4.41
C MET A 24 3.91 -15.47 -5.00
N ASP A 25 3.43 -15.87 -6.18
CA ASP A 25 3.91 -17.07 -6.86
C ASP A 25 5.34 -16.90 -7.36
N GLN A 26 5.70 -15.70 -7.79
CA GLN A 26 7.08 -15.40 -8.15
C GLN A 26 8.01 -15.47 -6.94
N HIS A 27 7.67 -14.79 -5.84
CA HIS A 27 8.50 -14.73 -4.65
C HIS A 27 8.72 -16.12 -4.04
N ARG A 28 7.71 -16.98 -4.02
CA ARG A 28 7.86 -18.38 -3.58
C ARG A 28 8.83 -19.20 -4.43
N ARG A 29 8.91 -18.93 -5.74
CA ARG A 29 9.83 -19.63 -6.64
C ARG A 29 11.26 -19.11 -6.48
N ASP A 30 11.41 -17.80 -6.40
CA ASP A 30 12.71 -17.13 -6.44
C ASP A 30 13.37 -17.08 -5.04
N HIS A 31 12.56 -17.03 -3.98
CA HIS A 31 12.95 -16.86 -2.58
C HIS A 31 12.18 -17.80 -1.63
N PRO A 32 12.29 -19.13 -1.81
CA PRO A 32 11.45 -20.12 -1.09
C PRO A 32 11.66 -20.14 0.44
N ASP A 33 12.76 -19.59 0.92
CA ASP A 33 13.14 -19.50 2.34
C ASP A 33 12.87 -18.12 2.95
N GLN A 34 12.36 -17.16 2.17
CA GLN A 34 12.05 -15.81 2.65
C GLN A 34 10.56 -15.64 2.96
N PRO A 35 10.21 -14.81 3.96
CA PRO A 35 8.82 -14.49 4.24
C PRO A 35 8.26 -13.57 3.16
N MET A 36 7.00 -13.78 2.79
CA MET A 36 6.29 -12.89 1.87
C MET A 36 5.76 -11.70 2.67
N LEU A 37 6.22 -10.49 2.31
CA LEU A 37 5.85 -9.24 2.98
C LEU A 37 5.17 -8.30 1.98
N TYR A 38 3.98 -7.80 2.34
CA TYR A 38 3.23 -6.83 1.56
C TYR A 38 3.36 -5.46 2.22
N THR A 39 4.33 -4.67 1.78
CA THR A 39 4.74 -3.43 2.43
C THR A 39 3.82 -2.25 2.14
N GLU A 40 3.13 -2.26 0.99
CA GLU A 40 2.18 -1.21 0.62
C GLU A 40 0.94 -1.77 -0.08
N ASN A 41 -0.09 -2.08 0.69
CA ASN A 41 -1.43 -2.34 0.16
C ASN A 41 -2.12 -0.99 -0.09
N TRP A 42 -2.18 -0.57 -1.35
CA TRP A 42 -2.46 0.81 -1.73
C TRP A 42 -3.93 1.23 -1.55
N GLY A 43 -4.14 2.36 -0.89
CA GLY A 43 -5.25 3.26 -1.19
C GLY A 43 -4.88 4.12 -2.41
N TRP A 44 -5.14 5.43 -2.37
CA TRP A 44 -4.61 6.32 -3.40
C TRP A 44 -4.33 7.73 -2.88
N PHE A 45 -3.36 8.41 -3.50
CA PHE A 45 -3.09 9.82 -3.24
C PHE A 45 -4.01 10.71 -4.07
N GLN A 46 -4.14 11.98 -3.67
CA GLN A 46 -4.99 12.92 -4.40
C GLN A 46 -4.19 13.96 -5.22
N PRO A 47 -4.28 13.95 -6.56
CA PRO A 47 -3.72 15.00 -7.41
C PRO A 47 -4.66 16.21 -7.55
N TRP A 48 -4.10 17.39 -7.81
CA TRP A 48 -4.89 18.56 -8.20
C TRP A 48 -5.63 18.33 -9.53
N GLY A 49 -6.91 18.70 -9.57
CA GLY A 49 -7.74 18.63 -10.79
C GLY A 49 -8.24 17.24 -11.17
N GLN A 50 -7.98 16.22 -10.34
CA GLN A 50 -8.50 14.86 -10.51
C GLN A 50 -9.63 14.58 -9.52
N ALA A 51 -10.45 13.57 -9.83
CA ALA A 51 -11.43 13.04 -8.87
C ALA A 51 -10.73 12.32 -7.72
N LEU A 52 -11.46 12.09 -6.62
CA LEU A 52 -10.95 11.33 -5.48
C LEU A 52 -10.67 9.88 -5.91
N GLY A 53 -9.45 9.41 -5.69
CA GLY A 53 -9.11 8.00 -5.85
C GLY A 53 -9.75 7.20 -4.71
N ILE A 54 -10.80 6.44 -5.02
CA ILE A 54 -11.56 5.67 -4.02
C ILE A 54 -11.24 4.19 -4.16
N ARG A 55 -10.99 3.52 -3.03
CA ARG A 55 -10.83 2.07 -2.97
C ARG A 55 -11.77 1.51 -1.91
N THR A 56 -12.69 0.64 -2.32
CA THR A 56 -13.76 0.19 -1.43
C THR A 56 -13.24 -0.70 -0.30
N PRO A 57 -13.89 -0.68 0.88
CA PRO A 57 -13.55 -1.58 1.99
C PRO A 57 -13.62 -3.06 1.58
N GLN A 58 -14.55 -3.43 0.71
CA GLN A 58 -14.68 -4.80 0.20
C GLN A 58 -13.43 -5.23 -0.58
N ASP A 59 -12.95 -4.38 -1.49
CA ASP A 59 -11.75 -4.67 -2.30
C ASP A 59 -10.48 -4.74 -1.42
N LEU A 60 -10.32 -3.78 -0.50
CA LEU A 60 -9.21 -3.78 0.47
C LEU A 60 -9.22 -5.03 1.36
N SER A 61 -10.39 -5.41 1.88
CA SER A 61 -10.54 -6.58 2.75
C SER A 61 -10.32 -7.89 2.01
N TYR A 62 -10.71 -7.97 0.73
CA TYR A 62 -10.48 -9.13 -0.12
C TYR A 62 -8.98 -9.32 -0.38
N SER A 63 -8.29 -8.26 -0.84
CA SER A 63 -6.84 -8.26 -1.06
C SER A 63 -6.05 -8.63 0.19
N ALA A 64 -6.44 -8.10 1.36
CA ALA A 64 -5.81 -8.48 2.62
C ALA A 64 -6.12 -9.93 3.02
N GLY A 65 -7.36 -10.36 2.88
CA GLY A 65 -7.82 -11.69 3.25
C GLY A 65 -7.15 -12.79 2.45
N GLU A 66 -7.08 -12.65 1.13
CA GLU A 66 -6.43 -13.62 0.25
C GLU A 66 -4.91 -13.63 0.43
N TRP A 67 -4.29 -12.47 0.70
CA TRP A 67 -2.87 -12.40 1.01
C TRP A 67 -2.50 -13.30 2.19
N PHE A 68 -3.23 -13.17 3.30
CA PHE A 68 -3.00 -14.01 4.48
C PHE A 68 -3.43 -15.47 4.26
N ALA A 69 -4.52 -15.72 3.52
CA ALA A 69 -4.93 -17.09 3.15
C ALA A 69 -3.87 -17.78 2.28
N GLY A 70 -3.19 -17.02 1.42
CA GLY A 70 -2.02 -17.42 0.65
C GLY A 70 -0.75 -17.56 1.50
N GLY A 71 -0.79 -17.40 2.82
CA GLY A 71 0.39 -17.55 3.68
C GLY A 71 1.34 -16.36 3.66
N GLY A 72 0.88 -15.18 3.24
CA GLY A 72 1.57 -13.92 3.48
C GLY A 72 1.83 -13.71 4.98
N ALA A 73 3.00 -13.20 5.33
CA ALA A 73 3.44 -13.07 6.74
C ALA A 73 3.22 -11.67 7.31
N TYR A 74 3.12 -10.66 6.45
CA TYR A 74 2.99 -9.26 6.83
C TYR A 74 2.19 -8.50 5.79
N LEU A 75 1.38 -7.54 6.24
CA LEU A 75 0.68 -6.58 5.39
C LEU A 75 0.69 -5.21 6.04
N SER A 76 0.91 -4.17 5.23
CA SER A 76 0.83 -2.78 5.66
C SER A 76 -0.06 -1.98 4.70
N TYR A 77 -1.07 -1.33 5.25
CA TYR A 77 -1.96 -0.45 4.50
C TYR A 77 -1.25 0.87 4.19
N TYR A 78 -1.14 1.19 2.91
CA TYR A 78 -0.55 2.43 2.43
C TYR A 78 -1.64 3.29 1.76
N MET A 79 -2.35 4.15 2.48
CA MET A 79 -2.12 4.56 3.87
C MET A 79 -3.16 4.01 4.83
N TRP A 80 -2.78 3.81 6.09
CA TRP A 80 -3.75 3.72 7.18
C TRP A 80 -4.29 5.12 7.53
N HIS A 81 -3.39 6.10 7.64
CA HIS A 81 -3.69 7.52 7.79
C HIS A 81 -2.83 8.32 6.82
N GLY A 82 -3.45 8.99 5.86
CA GLY A 82 -2.71 9.81 4.88
C GLY A 82 -2.31 11.18 5.43
N GLY A 83 -3.17 11.81 6.22
CA GLY A 83 -2.92 13.12 6.80
C GLY A 83 -2.83 14.24 5.76
N ASN A 84 -2.02 15.26 6.07
CA ASN A 84 -1.91 16.48 5.27
C ASN A 84 -0.45 16.85 4.95
N HIS A 85 -0.23 17.34 3.73
CA HIS A 85 0.98 18.04 3.35
C HIS A 85 0.90 19.52 3.77
N TYR A 86 1.47 19.84 4.93
CA TYR A 86 1.57 21.23 5.38
C TYR A 86 2.74 21.97 4.69
N GLY A 87 2.61 23.29 4.58
CA GLY A 87 3.67 24.14 4.02
C GLY A 87 3.80 24.00 2.51
N ARG A 88 5.04 23.94 2.00
CA ARG A 88 5.35 24.00 0.55
C ARG A 88 6.42 23.02 0.09
N THR A 89 6.71 22.00 0.90
CA THR A 89 7.74 20.98 0.63
C THR A 89 7.15 19.58 0.48
N GLY A 90 5.83 19.47 0.29
CA GLY A 90 5.15 18.22 -0.06
C GLY A 90 5.38 17.81 -1.51
N GLY A 91 4.77 16.69 -1.92
CA GLY A 91 4.91 16.18 -3.28
C GLY A 91 4.34 17.12 -4.35
N SER A 92 4.99 17.18 -5.50
CA SER A 92 4.56 18.02 -6.62
C SER A 92 3.23 17.53 -7.20
N GLY A 93 2.28 18.44 -7.41
CA GLY A 93 0.99 18.13 -8.02
C GLY A 93 -0.01 17.40 -7.10
N LEU A 94 0.35 17.18 -5.83
CA LEU A 94 -0.52 16.57 -4.82
C LEU A 94 -1.32 17.63 -4.07
N THR A 95 -2.56 17.31 -3.70
CA THR A 95 -3.39 18.17 -2.85
C THR A 95 -2.87 18.25 -1.42
N THR A 96 -3.37 19.22 -0.66
CA THR A 96 -3.03 19.37 0.76
C THR A 96 -3.43 18.15 1.58
N ALA A 97 -4.66 17.63 1.41
CA ALA A 97 -5.02 16.32 1.93
C ALA A 97 -4.31 15.26 1.07
N TYR A 98 -3.51 14.39 1.69
CA TYR A 98 -2.66 13.45 0.94
C TYR A 98 -3.47 12.26 0.40
N SER A 99 -4.08 11.50 1.30
CA SER A 99 -4.93 10.35 1.01
C SER A 99 -6.04 10.33 2.06
N ASP A 100 -7.27 10.63 1.64
CA ASP A 100 -8.42 10.87 2.54
C ASP A 100 -9.48 9.76 2.46
N ASP A 101 -9.46 8.94 1.40
CA ASP A 101 -10.27 7.71 1.28
C ASP A 101 -9.51 6.49 1.81
N VAL A 102 -9.00 6.61 3.03
CA VAL A 102 -8.32 5.52 3.76
C VAL A 102 -8.88 5.40 5.16
N HIS A 103 -8.46 4.39 5.94
CA HIS A 103 -9.01 4.04 7.26
C HIS A 103 -9.20 5.23 8.21
N LEU A 104 -8.25 6.17 8.25
CA LEU A 104 -8.39 7.44 8.96
C LEU A 104 -8.34 8.61 7.99
N ARG A 105 -9.34 9.49 8.10
CA ARG A 105 -9.40 10.77 7.37
C ARG A 105 -8.23 11.67 7.74
N ALA A 106 -8.02 12.72 6.96
CA ALA A 106 -6.96 13.70 7.13
C ALA A 106 -7.05 14.46 8.46
N ASP A 107 -8.24 14.53 9.08
CA ASP A 107 -8.47 15.10 10.41
C ASP A 107 -8.30 14.08 11.56
N GLY A 108 -8.02 12.81 11.24
CA GLY A 108 -7.81 11.72 12.19
C GLY A 108 -9.08 11.00 12.63
N THR A 109 -10.25 11.37 12.09
CA THR A 109 -11.51 10.65 12.36
C THR A 109 -11.58 9.33 11.57
N PRO A 110 -12.28 8.30 12.08
CA PRO A 110 -12.54 7.07 11.33
C PRO A 110 -13.24 7.33 10.00
N ASN A 111 -12.77 6.69 8.93
CA ASN A 111 -13.46 6.63 7.65
C ASN A 111 -14.27 5.34 7.59
N GLU A 112 -15.43 5.38 8.26
CA GLU A 112 -16.32 4.23 8.32
C GLU A 112 -16.89 3.87 6.94
N PRO A 113 -17.15 2.58 6.67
CA PRO A 113 -16.98 1.44 7.58
C PRO A 113 -15.57 0.83 7.62
#